data_AF-A0AAV0P377-F1
#
_entry.id   AF-A0AAV0P377-F1
#
_cell.length_a   1.000
_cell.length_b   1.000
_cell.length_c   1.000
_cell.angle_alpha   90.00
_cell.angle_beta   90.00
_cell.angle_gamma   90.00
#
_symmetry.space_group_name_H-M   'P 1'
#
loop_
_entity.id
_entity.type
_entity.pdbx_description
1 polymer ?
#
loop_
_entity_poly.entity_id
_entity_poly.type
_entity_poly.pdbx_seq_one_letter_code
_entity_poly.pdbx_strand_id
1 'polypeptide(L)'
;MVALLGRPRKSHLLKDRATTGTIFGHRSGRVSLAIQEDPHSPPLFVIELPMHTAVFHKEMASDIVRIALESETLSYKKKLMEEFVWAVYCNGRKMGYSIRRKSLSEDEIHVMQLLRGVSMGAGVLPPAGKEAAAAVDGGGEVTYIRARFERVVGSKDSEALYMINPDGAAGAELSLFFVRAH
;
A
#
# COMPACT_ATOMS: atom_id res chain seq x y z
N MET A 1 -41.33 9.51 -30.23
CA MET A 1 -40.82 9.75 -28.86
C MET A 1 -39.79 8.67 -28.57
N VAL A 2 -38.50 8.99 -28.65
CA VAL A 2 -37.42 7.99 -28.52
C VAL A 2 -37.02 7.90 -27.05
N ALA A 3 -37.34 6.77 -26.41
CA ALA A 3 -36.90 6.50 -25.05
C ALA A 3 -35.42 6.08 -25.08
N LEU A 4 -34.57 6.93 -24.50
CA LEU A 4 -33.17 6.63 -24.21
C LEU A 4 -33.11 5.48 -23.19
N LEU A 5 -32.91 4.26 -23.67
CA LEU A 5 -32.50 3.14 -22.83
C LEU A 5 -31.11 3.44 -22.28
N GLY A 6 -31.07 4.00 -21.06
CA GLY A 6 -29.86 4.12 -20.28
C GLY A 6 -29.21 2.75 -20.16
N ARG A 7 -28.01 2.61 -20.72
CA ARG A 7 -27.17 1.43 -20.50
C ARG A 7 -27.07 1.20 -19.00
N PRO A 8 -27.25 -0.04 -18.51
CA PRO A 8 -27.00 -0.32 -17.11
C PRO A 8 -25.54 0.04 -16.85
N ARG A 9 -25.31 1.00 -15.95
CA ARG A 9 -23.98 1.24 -15.37
C ARG A 9 -23.57 -0.10 -14.79
N LYS A 10 -22.58 -0.77 -15.42
CA LYS A 10 -21.90 -1.87 -14.76
C LYS A 10 -21.39 -1.29 -13.46
N SER A 11 -22.03 -1.63 -12.35
CA SER A 11 -21.36 -1.52 -11.06
C SER A 11 -20.08 -2.32 -11.26
N HIS A 12 -18.94 -1.62 -11.27
CA HIS A 12 -17.66 -2.26 -11.10
C HIS A 12 -17.66 -2.78 -9.66
N LEU A 13 -18.42 -3.85 -9.41
CA LEU A 13 -18.17 -4.75 -8.30
C LEU A 13 -16.67 -5.02 -8.43
N LEU A 14 -15.90 -4.52 -7.45
CA LEU A 14 -14.45 -4.66 -7.38
C LEU A 14 -14.10 -6.05 -7.88
N LYS A 15 -13.15 -6.16 -8.84
CA LYS A 15 -12.72 -7.45 -9.38
C LYS A 15 -12.60 -8.43 -8.21
N ASP A 16 -13.19 -9.62 -8.34
CA ASP A 16 -13.29 -10.69 -7.34
C ASP A 16 -11.92 -11.18 -6.76
N ARG A 17 -10.82 -10.52 -7.15
CA ARG A 17 -9.42 -10.76 -6.75
C ARG A 17 -8.62 -9.47 -6.52
N ALA A 18 -9.27 -8.35 -6.21
CA ALA A 18 -8.58 -7.09 -5.97
C ALA A 18 -7.74 -7.15 -4.67
N THR A 19 -6.43 -7.02 -4.82
CA THR A 19 -5.46 -7.02 -3.71
C THR A 19 -5.67 -5.79 -2.84
N THR A 20 -5.49 -5.91 -1.53
CA THR A 20 -5.59 -4.77 -0.61
C THR A 20 -4.20 -4.29 -0.23
N GLY A 21 -3.89 -3.02 -0.51
CA GLY A 21 -2.66 -2.38 -0.07
C GLY A 21 -2.96 -1.36 1.02
N THR A 22 -2.20 -1.40 2.11
CA THR A 22 -2.30 -0.46 3.22
C THR A 22 -0.94 0.19 3.40
N ILE A 23 -0.89 1.51 3.26
CA ILE A 23 0.27 2.33 3.58
C ILE A 23 -0.04 3.07 4.86
N PHE A 24 0.82 2.96 5.87
CA PHE A 24 0.59 3.60 7.17
C PHE A 24 1.89 4.02 7.83
N GLY A 25 1.82 4.99 8.74
CA GLY A 25 2.99 5.46 9.46
C GLY A 25 2.63 6.54 10.48
N HIS A 26 3.47 6.64 11.51
CA HIS A 26 3.43 7.74 12.46
C HIS A 26 3.84 9.04 11.77
N ARG A 27 3.34 10.18 12.27
CA ARG A 27 3.61 11.50 11.69
C ARG A 27 5.11 11.83 11.55
N SER A 28 5.91 11.46 12.54
CA SER A 28 7.38 11.63 12.56
C SER A 28 8.16 10.39 12.10
N GLY A 29 7.46 9.28 11.83
CA GLY A 29 8.06 7.99 11.51
C GLY A 29 8.29 7.75 10.02
N ARG A 30 8.75 6.53 9.74
CA ARG A 30 8.80 5.97 8.38
C ARG A 30 7.45 5.35 8.00
N VAL A 31 7.27 5.16 6.71
CA VAL A 31 6.07 4.56 6.14
C VAL A 31 6.23 3.05 6.03
N SER A 32 5.23 2.31 6.49
CA SER A 32 5.08 0.87 6.26
C SER A 32 4.06 0.62 5.15
N LEU A 33 4.39 -0.33 4.28
CA LEU A 33 3.51 -0.86 3.24
C LEU A 33 3.18 -2.31 3.57
N ALA A 34 1.89 -2.62 3.70
CA ALA A 34 1.36 -3.96 3.86
C ALA A 34 0.42 -4.31 2.70
N ILE A 35 0.58 -5.51 2.14
CA ILE A 35 -0.21 -6.03 1.03
C ILE A 35 -0.90 -7.30 1.48
N GLN A 36 -2.22 -7.35 1.33
CA GLN A 36 -3.09 -8.47 1.68
C GLN A 36 -3.84 -8.94 0.44
N GLU A 37 -4.15 -10.23 0.35
CA GLU A 37 -5.01 -10.75 -0.72
C GLU A 37 -6.42 -10.16 -0.59
N ASP A 38 -6.92 -10.10 0.66
CA ASP A 38 -8.20 -9.52 1.04
C ASP A 38 -8.05 -8.75 2.38
N PRO A 39 -8.87 -7.74 2.71
CA PRO A 39 -8.75 -6.97 3.94
C PRO A 39 -8.82 -7.83 5.21
N HIS A 40 -9.43 -9.02 5.13
CA HIS A 40 -9.57 -9.95 6.25
C HIS A 40 -8.44 -10.98 6.32
N SER A 41 -7.59 -11.11 5.29
CA SER A 41 -6.47 -12.05 5.26
C SER A 41 -5.23 -11.47 5.95
N PRO A 42 -4.30 -12.30 6.45
CA PRO A 42 -3.00 -11.78 6.89
C PRO A 42 -2.25 -11.12 5.71
N PRO A 43 -1.40 -10.12 5.97
CA PRO A 43 -0.51 -9.55 4.97
C PRO A 43 0.43 -10.58 4.37
N LEU A 44 0.44 -10.67 3.04
CA LEU A 44 1.34 -11.51 2.25
C LEU A 44 2.73 -10.87 2.11
N PHE A 45 2.80 -9.55 2.22
CA PHE A 45 4.02 -8.75 2.08
C PHE A 45 3.94 -7.53 3.00
N VAL A 46 5.02 -7.28 3.74
CA VAL A 46 5.16 -6.12 4.62
C VAL A 46 6.59 -5.59 4.50
N ILE A 47 6.72 -4.29 4.30
CA ILE A 47 8.02 -3.62 4.20
C ILE A 47 7.92 -2.21 4.78
N GLU A 48 8.98 -1.79 5.48
CA GLU A 48 9.14 -0.39 5.88
C GLU A 48 9.94 0.34 4.81
N LEU A 49 9.35 1.35 4.19
CA LEU A 49 9.95 2.14 3.13
C LEU A 49 10.99 3.12 3.72
N PRO A 50 12.07 3.45 3.00
CA PRO A 50 13.10 4.36 3.47
C PRO A 50 12.68 5.82 3.25
N MET A 51 11.45 6.16 3.64
CA MET A 51 10.88 7.50 3.50
C MET A 51 9.99 7.83 4.70
N HIS A 52 10.04 9.08 5.13
CA HIS A 52 9.18 9.57 6.21
C HIS A 52 7.74 9.78 5.72
N THR A 53 6.78 9.62 6.62
CA THR A 53 5.34 9.81 6.36
C THR A 53 5.04 11.20 5.78
N ALA A 54 5.69 12.25 6.29
CA ALA A 54 5.55 13.61 5.77
C ALA A 54 5.98 13.73 4.29
N VAL A 55 7.06 13.04 3.89
CA VAL A 55 7.53 13.04 2.49
C VAL A 55 6.54 12.28 1.61
N PHE A 56 6.05 11.13 2.08
CA PHE A 56 5.06 10.35 1.34
C PHE A 56 3.77 11.14 1.10
N HIS A 57 3.23 11.83 2.12
CA HIS A 57 2.05 12.67 1.94
C HIS A 57 2.28 13.83 0.96
N LYS A 58 3.49 14.39 0.93
CA LYS A 58 3.85 15.41 -0.07
C LYS A 58 3.85 14.85 -1.49
N GLU A 59 4.34 13.63 -1.70
CA GLU A 59 4.25 12.96 -2.99
C GLU A 59 2.79 12.60 -3.34
N MET A 60 1.97 12.19 -2.38
CA MET A 60 0.53 11.94 -2.64
C MET A 60 -0.23 13.22 -3.01
N ALA A 61 0.24 14.38 -2.56
CA ALA A 61 -0.33 15.68 -2.94
C ALA A 61 0.06 16.14 -4.36
N SER A 62 0.99 15.46 -5.04
CA SER A 62 1.36 15.74 -6.44
C SER A 62 0.59 14.88 -7.46
N ASP A 63 -0.55 14.34 -7.05
CA ASP A 63 -1.51 13.53 -7.81
C ASP A 63 -1.03 12.16 -8.29
N ILE A 64 0.28 11.92 -8.46
CA ILE A 64 0.76 10.62 -8.93
C ILE A 64 1.96 10.15 -8.11
N VAL A 65 1.82 8.97 -7.52
CA VAL A 65 2.87 8.28 -6.77
C VAL A 65 3.14 6.90 -7.37
N ARG A 66 4.38 6.70 -7.79
CA ARG A 66 4.89 5.43 -8.32
C ARG A 66 5.99 4.93 -7.41
N ILE A 67 5.74 3.83 -6.70
CA ILE A 67 6.73 3.18 -5.87
C ILE A 67 7.23 1.95 -6.60
N ALA A 68 8.53 1.88 -6.88
CA ALA A 68 9.16 0.69 -7.43
C ALA A 68 10.07 0.04 -6.38
N LEU A 69 9.92 -1.26 -6.22
CA LEU A 69 10.76 -2.12 -5.41
C LEU A 69 11.55 -3.02 -6.35
N GLU A 70 12.86 -2.80 -6.39
CA GLU A 70 13.78 -3.56 -7.22
C GLU A 70 14.63 -4.50 -6.36
N SER A 71 14.67 -5.78 -6.70
CA SER A 71 15.53 -6.75 -6.03
C SER A 71 16.68 -7.14 -6.95
N GLU A 72 17.91 -7.12 -6.43
CA GLU A 72 19.12 -7.58 -7.14
C GLU A 72 19.30 -9.11 -7.04
N THR A 73 18.36 -9.82 -6.41
CA THR A 73 18.46 -11.27 -6.21
C THR A 73 18.21 -12.03 -7.51
N LEU A 74 19.21 -12.72 -8.06
CA LEU A 74 19.11 -13.52 -9.28
C LEU A 74 18.49 -14.92 -9.09
N SER A 75 17.95 -15.23 -7.91
CA SER A 75 17.44 -16.57 -7.59
C SER A 75 15.97 -16.73 -7.93
N TYR A 76 15.68 -17.53 -8.95
CA TYR A 76 14.31 -17.87 -9.37
C TYR A 76 13.61 -18.92 -8.48
N LYS A 77 14.23 -19.32 -7.37
CA LYS A 77 13.64 -20.32 -6.45
C LYS A 77 12.51 -19.75 -5.59
N LYS A 78 12.47 -18.43 -5.43
CA LYS A 78 11.47 -17.71 -4.64
C LYS A 78 10.54 -16.92 -5.54
N LYS A 79 9.28 -16.77 -5.11
CA LYS A 79 8.36 -15.84 -5.78
C LYS A 79 8.86 -14.41 -5.62
N LEU A 80 8.54 -13.55 -6.58
CA LEU A 80 9.03 -12.16 -6.60
C LEU A 80 8.81 -11.43 -5.28
N MET A 81 7.59 -11.44 -4.74
CA MET A 81 7.29 -10.78 -3.48
C MET A 81 7.99 -11.44 -2.28
N GLU A 82 8.44 -12.70 -2.34
CA GLU A 82 9.15 -13.41 -1.25
C GLU A 82 10.61 -12.98 -1.08
N GLU A 83 11.11 -12.08 -1.94
CA GLU A 83 12.44 -11.49 -1.79
C GLU A 83 12.52 -10.60 -0.54
N PHE A 84 13.71 -10.57 0.06
CA PHE A 84 13.95 -9.85 1.31
C PHE A 84 14.47 -8.44 1.10
N VAL A 85 15.42 -8.25 0.18
CA VAL A 85 16.10 -6.98 -0.01
C VAL A 85 15.55 -6.29 -1.24
N TRP A 86 15.12 -5.04 -1.05
CA TRP A 86 14.51 -4.21 -2.08
C TRP A 86 15.16 -2.82 -2.09
N ALA A 87 15.70 -2.41 -3.24
CA ALA A 87 15.96 -1.01 -3.52
C ALA A 87 14.61 -0.33 -3.79
N VAL A 88 14.31 0.71 -3.03
CA VAL A 88 13.03 1.43 -3.12
C VAL A 88 13.23 2.72 -3.90
N TYR A 89 12.40 2.92 -4.91
CA TYR A 89 12.32 4.12 -5.71
C TYR A 89 10.93 4.73 -5.56
N CYS A 90 10.88 6.06 -5.45
CA CYS A 90 9.64 6.82 -5.48
C CYS A 90 9.72 7.81 -6.65
N ASN A 91 8.76 7.76 -7.58
CA ASN A 91 8.70 8.63 -8.75
C ASN A 91 10.04 8.68 -9.54
N GLY A 92 10.70 7.53 -9.66
CA GLY A 92 11.98 7.36 -10.37
C GLY A 92 13.22 7.73 -9.56
N ARG A 93 13.08 8.22 -8.31
CA ARG A 93 14.21 8.58 -7.44
C ARG A 93 14.50 7.47 -6.44
N LYS A 94 15.76 7.04 -6.34
CA LYS A 94 16.18 6.03 -5.35
C LYS A 94 16.11 6.63 -3.94
N MET A 95 15.28 6.05 -3.10
CA MET A 95 15.07 6.47 -1.71
C MET A 95 15.99 5.73 -0.75
N GLY A 96 16.34 4.48 -1.05
CA GLY A 96 17.23 3.66 -0.23
C GLY A 96 16.95 2.17 -0.40
N TYR A 97 17.40 1.39 0.57
CA TYR A 97 17.13 -0.05 0.65
C TYR A 97 16.20 -0.35 1.83
N SER A 98 15.32 -1.32 1.62
CA SER A 98 14.39 -1.81 2.63
C SER A 98 14.38 -3.33 2.68
N ILE A 99 14.08 -3.86 3.87
CA ILE A 99 14.03 -5.29 4.12
C ILE A 99 12.58 -5.69 4.38
N ARG A 100 12.07 -6.65 3.60
CA ARG A 100 10.77 -7.27 3.81
C ARG A 100 10.72 -7.96 5.18
N ARG A 101 9.66 -7.72 5.94
CA ARG A 101 9.41 -8.37 7.24
C ARG A 101 8.68 -9.72 7.04
N LYS A 102 9.05 -10.74 7.82
CA LYS A 102 8.34 -12.04 7.85
C LYS A 102 7.18 -12.03 8.86
N SER A 103 7.33 -11.28 9.94
CA SER A 103 6.38 -11.14 11.02
C SER A 103 6.05 -9.66 11.21
N LEU A 104 4.80 -9.37 11.55
CA LEU A 104 4.34 -8.03 11.89
C LEU A 104 4.75 -7.67 13.32
N SER A 105 5.04 -6.39 13.58
CA SER A 105 5.16 -5.88 14.95
C SER A 105 3.80 -5.80 15.63
N GLU A 106 3.77 -5.62 16.96
CA GLU A 106 2.53 -5.43 17.72
C GLU A 106 1.71 -4.23 17.19
N ASP A 107 2.39 -3.12 16.86
CA ASP A 107 1.75 -1.94 16.29
C ASP A 107 1.15 -2.20 14.90
N GLU A 108 1.87 -2.92 14.04
CA GLU A 108 1.37 -3.28 12.72
C GLU A 108 0.18 -4.24 12.82
N ILE A 109 0.21 -5.20 13.76
CA ILE A 109 -0.94 -6.08 14.05
C ILE A 109 -2.13 -5.24 14.50
N HIS A 110 -1.92 -4.28 15.39
CA HIS A 110 -2.98 -3.40 15.88
C HIS A 110 -3.61 -2.59 14.75
N VAL A 111 -2.80 -1.98 13.88
CA VAL A 111 -3.26 -1.25 12.68
C VAL A 111 -4.08 -2.18 11.78
N MET A 112 -3.59 -3.39 11.49
CA MET A 112 -4.30 -4.35 10.64
C MET A 112 -5.65 -4.78 11.25
N GLN A 113 -5.74 -4.90 12.58
CA GLN A 113 -6.97 -5.22 13.30
C GLN A 113 -7.99 -4.08 13.21
N LEU A 114 -7.58 -2.83 13.47
CA LEU A 114 -8.45 -1.66 13.37
C LEU A 114 -9.00 -1.47 11.96
N LEU A 115 -8.16 -1.75 10.96
CA LEU A 115 -8.56 -1.61 9.56
C LEU A 115 -9.35 -2.80 9.04
N ARG A 116 -9.59 -3.88 9.79
CA ARG A 116 -10.24 -5.10 9.27
C ARG A 116 -11.59 -4.84 8.59
N GLY A 117 -12.38 -3.88 9.08
CA GLY A 117 -13.66 -3.47 8.49
C GLY A 117 -13.56 -2.40 7.38
N VAL A 118 -12.36 -1.88 7.12
CA VAL A 118 -12.11 -0.81 6.13
C VAL A 118 -11.64 -1.44 4.83
N SER A 119 -12.45 -1.31 3.78
CA SER A 119 -12.07 -1.81 2.45
C SER A 119 -11.17 -0.84 1.69
N MET A 120 -11.48 0.44 1.71
CA MET A 120 -10.73 1.53 1.08
C MET A 120 -10.94 2.82 1.87
N GLY A 121 -9.97 3.73 1.85
CA GLY A 121 -10.05 5.04 2.50
C GLY A 121 -8.71 5.49 3.05
N ALA A 122 -8.66 6.75 3.48
CA ALA A 122 -7.53 7.32 4.20
C ALA A 122 -8.03 7.94 5.52
N GLY A 123 -7.18 7.93 6.53
CA GLY A 123 -7.55 8.50 7.84
C GLY A 123 -6.43 8.44 8.85
N VAL A 124 -6.80 8.74 10.10
CA VAL A 124 -5.93 8.67 11.26
C VAL A 124 -6.49 7.63 12.22
N LEU A 125 -5.63 6.75 12.72
CA LEU A 125 -5.94 5.75 13.73
C LEU A 125 -5.51 6.27 15.10
N PRO A 126 -6.28 5.92 16.15
CA PRO A 126 -5.88 6.23 17.51
C PRO A 126 -4.55 5.54 17.87
N PRO A 127 -3.77 6.12 18.79
CA PRO A 127 -2.54 5.51 19.28
C PRO A 127 -2.81 4.14 19.92
N ALA A 128 -1.87 3.21 19.75
CA ALA A 128 -1.92 1.91 20.39
C ALA A 128 -1.47 1.99 21.87
N GLY A 129 -2.25 1.40 22.78
CA GLY A 129 -1.81 1.11 24.15
C GLY A 129 -1.28 2.31 24.96
N LYS A 130 -0.07 2.15 25.55
CA LYS A 130 0.54 3.10 26.50
C LYS A 130 0.87 4.47 25.89
N GLU A 131 0.92 4.59 24.57
CA GLU A 131 1.16 5.88 23.89
C GLU A 131 -0.04 6.83 24.02
N ALA A 132 -1.25 6.31 24.26
CA ALA A 132 -2.42 7.14 24.55
C ALA A 132 -2.28 7.97 25.84
N ALA A 133 -1.48 7.49 26.81
CA ALA A 133 -1.23 8.18 28.07
C ALA A 133 -0.05 9.17 28.02
N ALA A 134 0.82 9.06 27.01
CA ALA A 134 1.99 9.91 26.81
C ALA A 134 1.82 10.94 25.67
N ALA A 135 0.69 10.90 24.94
CA ALA A 135 0.38 11.78 23.83
C ALA A 135 0.00 13.20 24.31
N VAL A 136 0.99 13.94 24.80
CA VAL A 136 0.87 15.38 25.08
C VAL A 136 1.02 16.21 23.78
N ASP A 137 1.48 15.60 22.67
CA ASP A 137 1.81 16.29 21.41
C ASP A 137 1.40 15.53 20.12
N GLY A 138 0.37 14.67 20.16
CA GLY A 138 -0.12 13.98 18.96
C GLY A 138 0.86 12.97 18.31
N GLY A 139 1.97 12.66 18.96
CA GLY A 139 3.03 11.78 18.44
C GLY A 139 2.68 10.30 18.29
N GLY A 140 1.58 9.85 18.90
CA GLY A 140 1.10 8.47 18.79
C GLY A 140 0.10 8.23 17.65
N GLU A 141 -0.28 9.27 16.90
CA GLU A 141 -1.25 9.13 15.81
C GLU A 141 -0.62 8.43 14.59
N VAL A 142 -1.32 7.41 14.09
CA VAL A 142 -0.93 6.68 12.89
C VAL A 142 -1.84 7.08 11.74
N THR A 143 -1.26 7.68 10.71
CA THR A 143 -1.98 7.94 9.46
C THR A 143 -1.97 6.70 8.59
N TYR A 144 -3.05 6.47 7.83
CA TYR A 144 -3.12 5.35 6.89
C TYR A 144 -3.83 5.75 5.59
N ILE A 145 -3.47 5.04 4.53
CA ILE A 145 -4.14 4.99 3.25
C ILE A 145 -4.32 3.50 2.91
N ARG A 146 -5.57 3.07 2.77
CA ARG A 146 -5.92 1.74 2.30
C ARG A 146 -6.62 1.84 0.96
N ALA A 147 -6.18 1.03 0.01
CA ALA A 147 -6.78 0.97 -1.31
C ALA A 147 -6.85 -0.46 -1.84
N ARG A 148 -7.75 -0.67 -2.80
CA ARG A 148 -7.81 -1.89 -3.59
C ARG A 148 -6.95 -1.70 -4.83
N PHE A 149 -6.25 -2.75 -5.23
CA PHE A 149 -5.33 -2.75 -6.36
C PHE A 149 -5.71 -3.85 -7.35
N GLU A 150 -5.61 -3.49 -8.62
CA GLU A 150 -5.55 -4.45 -9.71
C GLU A 150 -4.11 -4.97 -9.82
N ARG A 151 -3.96 -6.28 -9.59
CA ARG A 151 -2.67 -6.96 -9.76
C ARG A 151 -2.49 -7.40 -11.20
N VAL A 152 -1.38 -6.96 -11.80
CA VAL A 152 -0.95 -7.32 -13.15
C VAL A 152 0.40 -8.02 -13.06
N VAL A 153 0.44 -9.29 -13.46
CA VAL A 153 1.69 -10.07 -13.50
C VAL A 153 2.28 -9.95 -14.89
N GLY A 154 3.42 -9.28 -15.03
CA GLY A 154 4.12 -9.15 -16.30
C GLY A 154 4.96 -10.40 -16.61
N SER A 155 5.75 -10.85 -15.64
CA SER A 155 6.58 -12.04 -15.75
C SER A 155 6.84 -12.67 -14.36
N LYS A 156 7.71 -13.68 -14.29
CA LYS A 156 8.18 -14.22 -12.99
C LYS A 156 9.01 -13.20 -12.19
N ASP A 157 9.48 -12.16 -12.87
CA ASP A 157 10.40 -11.15 -12.38
C ASP A 157 9.74 -9.78 -12.26
N SER A 158 8.49 -9.62 -12.70
CA SER A 158 7.79 -8.34 -12.69
C SER A 158 6.30 -8.48 -12.36
N GLU A 159 5.88 -7.73 -11.34
CA GLU A 159 4.47 -7.56 -10.98
C GLU A 159 4.16 -6.08 -10.70
N ALA A 160 2.97 -5.64 -11.09
CA ALA A 160 2.47 -4.29 -10.84
C ALA A 160 1.12 -4.34 -10.10
N LEU A 161 0.91 -3.38 -9.21
CA LEU A 161 -0.34 -3.15 -8.51
C LEU A 161 -0.81 -1.73 -8.83
N TYR A 162 -1.93 -1.61 -9.55
CA TYR A 162 -2.54 -0.34 -9.92
C TYR A 162 -3.74 -0.07 -9.01
N MET A 163 -3.78 1.09 -8.37
CA MET A 163 -4.91 1.42 -7.50
C MET A 163 -6.22 1.50 -8.30
N ILE A 164 -7.27 0.88 -7.76
CA ILE A 164 -8.62 0.90 -8.34
C ILE A 164 -9.39 2.06 -7.71
N ASN A 165 -9.76 3.04 -8.52
CA ASN A 165 -10.63 4.14 -8.11
C ASN A 165 -12.10 3.75 -8.36
N PRO A 166 -12.92 3.49 -7.32
CA PRO A 166 -14.31 3.07 -7.49
C PRO A 166 -15.19 4.13 -8.17
N ASP A 167 -14.86 5.41 -7.97
CA ASP A 167 -15.69 6.53 -8.40
C ASP A 167 -15.30 7.06 -9.79
N GLY A 168 -14.27 6.48 -10.42
CA GLY A 168 -13.71 6.98 -11.69
C GLY A 168 -13.19 8.43 -11.62
N ALA A 169 -13.06 8.98 -10.42
CA ALA A 169 -12.59 10.33 -10.17
C ALA A 169 -11.08 10.45 -10.39
N ALA A 170 -10.64 11.63 -10.83
CA ALA A 170 -9.24 12.04 -10.92
C ALA A 170 -8.66 12.31 -9.52
N GLY A 171 -8.64 11.30 -8.66
CA GLY A 171 -7.93 11.32 -7.38
C GLY A 171 -6.45 10.95 -7.55
N ALA A 172 -5.68 11.06 -6.46
CA ALA A 172 -4.29 10.65 -6.45
C ALA A 172 -4.12 9.21 -6.98
N GLU A 173 -3.24 9.00 -7.94
CA GLU A 173 -2.94 7.72 -8.56
C GLU A 173 -1.75 7.08 -7.84
N LEU A 174 -1.95 5.87 -7.30
CA LEU A 174 -0.90 5.10 -6.64
C LEU A 174 -0.64 3.82 -7.41
N SER A 175 0.62 3.62 -7.80
CA SER A 175 1.09 2.39 -8.45
C SER A 175 2.28 1.82 -7.71
N LEU A 176 2.27 0.50 -7.49
CA LEU A 176 3.37 -0.24 -6.88
C LEU A 176 3.95 -1.21 -7.91
N PHE A 177 5.26 -1.19 -8.10
CA PHE A 177 5.97 -2.05 -9.02
C PHE A 177 6.96 -2.90 -8.25
N PHE A 178 6.98 -4.20 -8.56
CA PHE A 178 7.95 -5.16 -8.05
C PHE A 178 8.73 -5.67 -9.25
N VAL A 179 10.05 -5.57 -9.20
CA VAL A 179 10.93 -5.96 -10.30
C VAL A 179 12.16 -6.67 -9.75
N ARG A 180 12.58 -7.75 -10.38
CA ARG A 180 13.92 -8.32 -10.19
C ARG A 180 14.84 -7.71 -11.25
N ALA A 181 15.89 -7.02 -10.83
CA ALA A 181 16.88 -6.46 -11.73
C ALA A 181 17.61 -7.63 -12.44
N HIS A 182 17.70 -7.54 -13.76
CA HIS A 182 18.44 -8.50 -14.60
C HIS A 182 19.92 -8.16 -14.66
#